data_AF-A0A918GFF5-F1
#
_entry.id   AF-A0A918GFF5-F1
#
_cell.length_a   1.000
_cell.length_b   1.000
_cell.length_c   1.000
_cell.angle_alpha   90.00
_cell.angle_beta   90.00
_cell.angle_gamma   90.00
#
_symmetry.space_group_name_H-M   'P 1'
#
loop_
_entity.id
_entity.type
_entity.pdbx_description
1 polymer ?
#
loop_
_entity_poly.entity_id
_entity_poly.type
_entity_poly.pdbx_seq_one_letter_code
_entity_poly.pdbx_strand_id
1 'polypeptide(L)'
;MVIDMLFFLVTVAGHWHAKKGHAQQVAAARRAAEHLRAAYQTAAAQPLGVLHQRGRRLRRPLLDRQTLVVREAMPDLAERVLAEPGWYALAVTLADAEAAGHDPAALLADAAGRRELGTAESVSDVLVWRLRRNADLPADTSGTMPVAAAAEAPAQRTPERTSPQPGARRGRG
;
A
#
# COMPACT_ATOMS: atom_id res chain seq x y z
N MET A 1 5.92 46.41 -44.90
CA MET A 1 5.79 45.38 -45.96
C MET A 1 6.77 44.21 -45.81
N VAL A 2 8.08 44.40 -45.61
CA VAL A 2 9.02 43.28 -45.31
C VAL A 2 9.09 42.97 -43.80
N ILE A 3 9.04 44.02 -42.96
CA ILE A 3 9.11 43.91 -41.50
C ILE A 3 7.89 43.17 -40.93
N ASP A 4 6.69 43.43 -41.46
CA ASP A 4 5.45 42.72 -41.09
C ASP A 4 5.49 41.22 -41.40
N MET A 5 6.11 40.85 -42.53
CA MET A 5 6.21 39.47 -42.98
C MET A 5 7.15 38.66 -42.08
N LEU A 6 8.24 39.27 -41.61
CA LEU A 6 9.19 38.66 -40.68
C LEU A 6 8.54 38.37 -39.32
N PHE A 7 7.72 39.31 -38.82
CA PHE A 7 7.00 39.17 -37.55
C PHE A 7 6.00 38.01 -37.60
N PHE A 8 5.26 37.89 -38.71
CA PHE A 8 4.33 36.78 -38.94
C PHE A 8 5.06 35.43 -38.93
N LEU A 9 6.21 35.35 -39.60
CA LEU A 9 7.03 34.13 -39.69
C LEU A 9 7.55 33.67 -38.33
N VAL A 10 8.03 34.60 -37.49
CA VAL A 10 8.50 34.30 -36.13
C VAL A 10 7.36 33.85 -35.22
N THR A 11 6.18 34.46 -35.33
CA THR A 11 5.01 34.13 -34.50
C THR A 11 4.43 32.76 -34.86
N VAL A 12 4.34 32.45 -36.16
CA VAL A 12 3.90 31.13 -36.65
C VAL A 12 4.91 30.04 -36.29
N ALA A 13 6.21 30.31 -36.43
CA ALA A 13 7.26 29.38 -36.01
C ALA A 13 7.22 29.15 -34.48
N GLY A 14 7.06 30.20 -33.68
CA GLY A 14 6.95 30.12 -32.22
C GLY A 14 5.70 29.36 -31.76
N HIS A 15 4.55 29.61 -32.38
CA HIS A 15 3.29 28.91 -32.08
C HIS A 15 3.35 27.42 -32.47
N TRP A 16 3.96 27.11 -33.61
CA TRP A 16 4.22 25.73 -34.03
C TRP A 16 5.19 25.02 -33.09
N HIS A 17 6.21 25.72 -32.60
CA HIS A 17 7.18 25.17 -31.66
C HIS A 17 6.57 24.93 -30.28
N ALA A 18 5.72 25.83 -29.78
CA ALA A 18 4.97 25.65 -28.55
C ALA A 18 4.02 24.44 -28.65
N LYS A 19 3.27 24.34 -29.76
CA LYS A 19 2.37 23.20 -30.02
C LYS A 19 3.12 21.87 -30.15
N LYS A 20 4.30 21.86 -30.81
CA LYS A 20 5.20 20.69 -30.88
C LYS A 20 5.83 20.36 -29.52
N GLY A 21 6.19 21.37 -28.74
CA GLY A 21 6.78 21.21 -27.41
C GLY A 21 5.82 20.52 -26.45
N HIS A 22 4.55 20.93 -26.41
CA HIS A 22 3.52 20.25 -25.62
C HIS A 22 3.26 18.82 -26.09
N ALA A 23 3.27 18.56 -27.40
CA ALA A 23 3.15 17.20 -27.91
C ALA A 23 4.33 16.30 -27.47
N GLN A 24 5.55 16.85 -27.47
CA GLN A 24 6.74 16.16 -26.96
C GLN A 24 6.70 15.96 -25.45
N GLN A 25 6.21 16.93 -24.68
CA GLN A 25 6.02 16.81 -23.23
C GLN A 25 5.01 15.72 -22.89
N VAL A 26 3.87 15.66 -23.59
CA VAL A 26 2.88 14.58 -23.41
C VAL A 26 3.48 13.22 -23.76
N ALA A 27 4.23 13.13 -24.86
CA ALA A 27 4.91 11.89 -25.25
C ALA A 27 5.98 11.46 -24.23
N ALA A 28 6.77 12.39 -23.70
CA ALA A 28 7.78 12.12 -22.69
C ALA A 28 7.12 11.71 -21.35
N ALA A 29 6.05 12.37 -20.94
CA ALA A 29 5.29 12.03 -19.73
C ALA A 29 4.68 10.62 -19.82
N ARG A 30 4.14 10.24 -20.99
CA ARG A 30 3.63 8.87 -21.22
C ARG A 30 4.73 7.82 -21.08
N ARG A 31 5.88 8.03 -21.75
CA ARG A 31 7.04 7.14 -21.63
C ARG A 31 7.57 7.04 -20.20
N ALA A 32 7.65 8.16 -19.49
CA ALA A 32 8.04 8.17 -18.08
C ALA A 32 7.05 7.38 -17.22
N ALA A 33 5.74 7.55 -17.44
CA ALA A 33 4.72 6.79 -16.73
C ALA A 33 4.77 5.29 -17.04
N GLU A 34 5.09 4.90 -18.28
CA GLU A 34 5.32 3.50 -18.67
C GLU A 34 6.54 2.91 -17.93
N HIS A 35 7.66 3.62 -17.90
CA HIS A 35 8.85 3.18 -17.18
C HIS A 35 8.62 3.07 -15.66
N LEU A 36 7.93 4.04 -15.06
CA LEU A 36 7.57 3.99 -13.64
C LEU A 36 6.62 2.83 -13.35
N ARG A 37 5.65 2.54 -14.22
CA ARG A 37 4.79 1.35 -14.08
C ARG A 37 5.60 0.06 -14.15
N ALA A 38 6.49 -0.09 -15.12
CA ALA A 38 7.29 -1.30 -15.27
C ALA A 38 8.21 -1.54 -14.05
N ALA A 39 8.85 -0.47 -13.56
CA ALA A 39 9.66 -0.53 -12.36
C ALA A 39 8.82 -0.89 -11.13
N TYR A 40 7.62 -0.29 -10.99
CA TYR A 40 6.69 -0.60 -9.92
C TYR A 40 6.19 -2.04 -9.97
N GLN A 41 5.72 -2.54 -11.13
CA GLN A 41 5.26 -3.91 -11.28
C GLN A 41 6.34 -4.91 -10.88
N THR A 42 7.59 -4.64 -11.25
CA THR A 42 8.74 -5.46 -10.87
C THR A 42 8.99 -5.42 -9.36
N ALA A 43 8.99 -4.23 -8.75
CA ALA A 43 9.23 -4.06 -7.32
C ALA A 43 8.09 -4.58 -6.44
N ALA A 44 6.84 -4.48 -6.90
CA ALA A 44 5.65 -4.86 -6.17
C ALA A 44 5.28 -6.35 -6.33
N ALA A 45 5.85 -7.04 -7.32
CA ALA A 45 5.55 -8.44 -7.60
C ALA A 45 5.74 -9.35 -6.38
N GLN A 46 6.87 -9.21 -5.67
CA GLN A 46 7.15 -10.02 -4.48
C GLN A 46 6.21 -9.69 -3.31
N PRO A 47 6.08 -8.44 -2.84
CA PRO A 47 5.24 -8.15 -1.68
C PRO A 47 3.75 -8.42 -1.93
N LEU A 48 3.23 -8.06 -3.11
CA LEU A 48 1.85 -8.37 -3.48
C LEU A 48 1.64 -9.89 -3.64
N GLY A 49 2.64 -10.61 -4.18
CA GLY A 49 2.60 -12.06 -4.28
C GLY A 49 2.50 -12.75 -2.92
N VAL A 50 3.25 -12.29 -1.91
CA VAL A 50 3.18 -12.80 -0.54
C VAL A 50 1.81 -12.54 0.08
N LEU A 51 1.29 -11.32 -0.05
CA LEU A 51 -0.04 -10.97 0.46
C LEU A 51 -1.14 -11.78 -0.24
N HIS A 52 -1.04 -11.96 -1.55
CA HIS A 52 -1.98 -12.77 -2.31
C HIS A 52 -1.99 -14.22 -1.80
N GLN A 53 -0.81 -14.83 -1.64
CA GLN A 53 -0.70 -16.20 -1.12
C GLN A 53 -1.26 -16.33 0.30
N ARG A 54 -1.03 -15.34 1.17
CA ARG A 54 -1.60 -15.32 2.53
C ARG A 54 -3.11 -15.16 2.50
N GLY A 55 -3.62 -14.27 1.67
CA GLY A 55 -5.04 -14.04 1.44
C GLY A 55 -5.78 -15.29 0.96
N ARG A 56 -5.17 -16.07 0.06
CA ARG A 56 -5.70 -17.35 -0.41
C ARG A 56 -5.83 -18.40 0.70
N ARG A 57 -5.10 -18.25 1.81
CA ARG A 57 -5.13 -19.14 2.97
C ARG A 57 -6.03 -18.63 4.10
N LEU A 58 -6.69 -17.48 3.93
CA LEU A 58 -7.63 -16.97 4.93
C LEU A 58 -8.79 -17.95 5.12
N ARG A 59 -9.26 -18.05 6.36
CA ARG A 59 -10.44 -18.86 6.69
C ARG A 59 -11.67 -18.28 5.99
N ARG A 60 -12.55 -19.16 5.51
CA ARG A 60 -13.72 -18.77 4.73
C ARG A 60 -14.62 -17.72 5.42
N PRO A 61 -14.97 -17.84 6.72
CA PRO A 61 -15.80 -16.84 7.39
C PRO A 61 -15.17 -15.45 7.43
N LEU A 62 -13.84 -15.36 7.56
CA LEU A 62 -13.15 -14.09 7.55
C LEU A 62 -13.15 -13.47 6.14
N LEU A 63 -12.94 -14.28 5.10
CA LEU A 63 -13.02 -13.81 3.71
C LEU A 63 -14.43 -13.30 3.37
N ASP A 64 -15.47 -14.00 3.82
CA ASP A 64 -16.86 -13.59 3.61
C ASP A 64 -17.16 -12.28 4.36
N ARG A 65 -16.66 -12.12 5.60
CA ARG A 65 -16.76 -10.84 6.34
C ARG A 65 -16.07 -9.70 5.59
N GLN A 66 -14.85 -9.89 5.10
CA GLN A 66 -14.15 -8.84 4.34
C GLN A 66 -14.87 -8.53 3.02
N THR A 67 -15.52 -9.52 2.41
CA THR A 67 -16.36 -9.31 1.21
C THR A 67 -17.52 -8.35 1.51
N LEU A 68 -18.17 -8.50 2.67
CA LEU A 68 -19.23 -7.59 3.11
C LEU A 68 -18.70 -6.17 3.35
N VAL A 69 -17.54 -6.05 4.02
CA VAL A 69 -16.88 -4.75 4.25
C VAL A 69 -16.63 -4.01 2.94
N VAL A 70 -16.14 -4.70 1.89
CA VAL A 70 -15.93 -4.08 0.57
C VAL A 70 -17.25 -3.61 -0.05
N ARG A 71 -18.29 -4.46 -0.02
CA ARG A 71 -19.60 -4.13 -0.59
C ARG A 71 -20.24 -2.92 0.10
N GLU A 72 -20.05 -2.79 1.41
CA GLU A 72 -20.57 -1.68 2.21
C GLU A 72 -19.78 -0.38 2.00
N ALA A 73 -18.44 -0.45 2.04
CA ALA A 73 -17.59 0.73 2.00
C ALA A 73 -17.44 1.35 0.59
N MET A 74 -17.62 0.55 -0.47
CA MET A 74 -17.43 1.00 -1.86
C MET A 74 -18.39 0.29 -2.84
N PRO A 75 -19.70 0.49 -2.71
CA PRO A 75 -20.70 -0.26 -3.47
C PRO A 75 -20.50 -0.20 -4.99
N ASP A 76 -20.09 0.95 -5.52
CA ASP A 76 -19.89 1.17 -6.96
C ASP A 76 -18.69 0.39 -7.55
N LEU A 77 -17.69 0.08 -6.73
CA LEU A 77 -16.45 -0.59 -7.16
C LEU A 77 -16.32 -2.02 -6.62
N ALA A 78 -17.20 -2.43 -5.70
CA ALA A 78 -17.10 -3.68 -4.97
C ALA A 78 -16.98 -4.89 -5.90
N GLU A 79 -17.91 -5.06 -6.85
CA GLU A 79 -17.87 -6.23 -7.74
C GLU A 79 -16.63 -6.26 -8.62
N ARG A 80 -16.15 -5.09 -9.07
CA ARG A 80 -14.90 -5.00 -9.84
C ARG A 80 -13.72 -5.46 -9.00
N VAL A 81 -13.59 -4.93 -7.78
CA VAL A 81 -12.50 -5.28 -6.86
C VAL A 81 -12.53 -6.76 -6.47
N LEU A 82 -13.71 -7.29 -6.18
CA LEU A 82 -13.90 -8.69 -5.80
C LEU A 82 -13.59 -9.67 -6.94
N ALA A 83 -13.74 -9.23 -8.19
CA ALA A 83 -13.38 -10.01 -9.38
C ALA A 83 -11.88 -9.94 -9.73
N GLU A 84 -11.13 -8.98 -9.17
CA GLU A 84 -9.71 -8.83 -9.45
C GLU A 84 -8.85 -9.89 -8.74
N PRO A 85 -7.75 -10.37 -9.35
CA PRO A 85 -6.82 -11.30 -8.70
C PRO A 85 -6.23 -10.75 -7.39
N GLY A 86 -6.07 -9.44 -7.29
CA GLY A 86 -5.57 -8.73 -6.10
C GLY A 86 -6.53 -8.74 -4.91
N TRP A 87 -7.78 -9.22 -5.08
CA TRP A 87 -8.76 -9.29 -3.98
C TRP A 87 -8.21 -10.01 -2.75
N TYR A 88 -7.51 -11.13 -2.92
CA TYR A 88 -6.96 -11.88 -1.79
C TYR A 88 -5.90 -11.07 -1.01
N ALA A 89 -5.06 -10.30 -1.71
CA ALA A 89 -4.10 -9.41 -1.08
C ALA A 89 -4.80 -8.27 -0.31
N LEU A 90 -5.90 -7.75 -0.86
CA LEU A 90 -6.73 -6.75 -0.18
C LEU A 90 -7.41 -7.31 1.07
N ALA A 91 -8.01 -8.51 0.98
CA ALA A 91 -8.69 -9.16 2.09
C ALA A 91 -7.77 -9.40 3.29
N VAL A 92 -6.51 -9.83 3.05
CA VAL A 92 -5.54 -9.97 4.15
C VAL A 92 -5.08 -8.61 4.68
N THR A 93 -4.96 -7.60 3.82
CA THR A 93 -4.59 -6.25 4.24
C THR A 93 -5.66 -5.62 5.13
N LEU A 94 -6.95 -5.87 4.85
CA LEU A 94 -8.06 -5.46 5.70
C LEU A 94 -8.00 -6.17 7.06
N ALA A 95 -7.70 -7.48 7.07
CA ALA A 95 -7.53 -8.22 8.32
C ALA A 95 -6.32 -7.75 9.13
N ASP A 96 -5.20 -7.42 8.48
CA ASP A 96 -4.00 -6.86 9.11
C ASP A 96 -4.30 -5.47 9.71
N ALA A 97 -5.05 -4.62 9.00
CA ALA A 97 -5.47 -3.30 9.48
C ALA A 97 -6.43 -3.41 10.69
N GLU A 98 -7.38 -4.35 10.64
CA GLU A 98 -8.27 -4.65 11.76
C GLU A 98 -7.48 -5.15 12.98
N ALA A 99 -6.49 -6.04 12.78
CA ALA A 99 -5.62 -6.52 13.84
C ALA A 99 -4.73 -5.42 14.44
N ALA A 100 -4.40 -4.39 13.65
CA ALA A 100 -3.73 -3.18 14.10
C ALA A 100 -4.65 -2.17 14.80
N GLY A 101 -5.95 -2.46 14.93
CA GLY A 101 -6.94 -1.65 15.65
C GLY A 101 -7.66 -0.61 14.80
N HIS A 102 -7.53 -0.66 13.48
CA HIS A 102 -8.26 0.23 12.57
C HIS A 102 -9.65 -0.34 12.23
N ASP A 103 -10.60 0.56 11.97
CA ASP A 103 -11.88 0.17 11.35
C ASP A 103 -11.68 -0.08 9.85
N PRO A 104 -11.80 -1.34 9.37
CA PRO A 104 -11.54 -1.67 7.97
C PRO A 104 -12.54 -1.01 7.01
N ALA A 105 -13.79 -0.77 7.41
CA ALA A 105 -14.79 -0.15 6.54
C ALA A 105 -14.50 1.35 6.36
N ALA A 106 -14.25 2.07 7.45
CA ALA A 106 -13.89 3.48 7.40
C ALA A 106 -12.56 3.71 6.66
N LEU A 107 -11.56 2.87 6.91
CA LEU A 107 -10.27 2.94 6.24
C LEU A 107 -10.40 2.69 4.73
N LEU A 108 -11.21 1.71 4.34
CA LEU A 108 -11.46 1.39 2.94
C LEU A 108 -12.25 2.50 2.23
N ALA A 109 -13.23 3.10 2.89
CA ALA A 109 -13.99 4.23 2.37
C ALA A 109 -13.09 5.47 2.15
N ASP A 110 -12.21 5.81 3.10
CA ASP A 110 -11.22 6.90 2.91
C ASP A 110 -10.28 6.61 1.74
N ALA A 111 -9.77 5.37 1.68
CA ALA A 111 -8.87 4.97 0.61
C ALA A 111 -9.55 4.99 -0.78
N ALA A 112 -10.85 4.69 -0.84
CA ALA A 112 -11.66 4.71 -2.05
C ALA A 112 -12.08 6.12 -2.49
N GLY A 113 -12.39 6.99 -1.52
CA GLY A 113 -12.82 8.37 -1.76
C GLY A 113 -11.72 9.27 -2.34
N ARG A 114 -10.45 8.87 -2.20
CA ARG A 114 -9.32 9.58 -2.82
C ARG A 114 -9.30 9.33 -4.33
N ARG A 115 -9.23 10.43 -5.10
CA ARG A 115 -9.31 10.43 -6.57
C ARG A 115 -8.36 9.43 -7.24
N GLU A 116 -8.78 8.99 -8.43
CA GLU A 116 -8.07 8.15 -9.41
C GLU A 116 -8.03 6.63 -9.18
N LEU A 117 -9.13 6.01 -8.72
CA LEU A 117 -9.29 4.55 -8.86
C LEU A 117 -9.75 4.13 -10.27
N GLY A 118 -10.51 4.99 -10.97
CA GLY A 118 -11.09 4.66 -12.28
C GLY A 118 -10.07 4.41 -13.39
N THR A 119 -8.88 4.99 -13.28
CA THR A 119 -7.76 4.85 -14.24
C THR A 119 -6.72 3.82 -13.80
N ALA A 120 -6.91 3.17 -12.64
CA ALA A 120 -6.01 2.15 -12.15
C ALA A 120 -6.11 0.89 -13.01
N GLU A 121 -4.97 0.30 -13.31
CA GLU A 121 -4.86 -1.01 -13.98
C GLU A 121 -5.39 -2.13 -13.07
N SER A 122 -5.18 -2.00 -11.76
CA SER A 122 -5.68 -2.88 -10.70
C SER A 122 -6.15 -2.02 -9.53
N VAL A 123 -7.46 -2.02 -9.24
CA VAL A 123 -8.03 -1.23 -8.13
C VAL A 123 -7.64 -1.85 -6.80
N SER A 124 -7.65 -3.17 -6.71
CA SER A 124 -7.30 -3.95 -5.52
C SER A 124 -5.85 -3.71 -5.08
N ASP A 125 -4.88 -3.67 -5.99
CA ASP A 125 -3.47 -3.41 -5.64
C ASP A 125 -3.25 -1.97 -5.15
N VAL A 126 -3.93 -0.98 -5.75
CA VAL A 126 -3.89 0.40 -5.29
C VAL A 126 -4.45 0.51 -3.88
N LEU A 127 -5.57 -0.16 -3.60
CA LEU A 127 -6.18 -0.19 -2.28
C LEU A 127 -5.27 -0.87 -1.25
N VAL A 128 -4.62 -1.99 -1.58
CA VAL A 128 -3.63 -2.63 -0.71
C VAL A 128 -2.55 -1.64 -0.28
N TRP A 129 -1.95 -0.93 -1.23
CA TRP A 129 -0.91 0.04 -0.93
C TRP A 129 -1.42 1.21 -0.08
N ARG A 130 -2.61 1.75 -0.39
CA ARG A 130 -3.23 2.85 0.37
C ARG A 130 -3.54 2.43 1.80
N LEU A 131 -4.15 1.27 2.00
CA LEU A 131 -4.52 0.75 3.32
C LEU A 131 -3.27 0.51 4.17
N ARG A 132 -2.25 -0.13 3.61
CA ARG A 132 -0.99 -0.35 4.34
C ARG A 132 -0.35 0.95 4.78
N ARG A 133 -0.36 1.97 3.93
CA ARG A 133 0.16 3.30 4.29
C ARG A 133 -0.71 3.99 5.34
N ASN A 134 -2.02 3.97 5.19
CA ASN A 134 -2.93 4.70 6.08
C ASN A 134 -3.06 4.03 7.46
N ALA A 135 -2.81 2.73 7.55
CA ALA A 135 -2.79 1.95 8.79
C ALA A 135 -1.37 1.70 9.32
N ASP A 136 -0.36 2.39 8.79
CA ASP A 136 1.05 2.26 9.19
C ASP A 136 1.55 0.80 9.24
N LEU A 137 1.05 -0.05 8.34
CA LEU A 137 1.41 -1.46 8.27
C LEU A 137 2.85 -1.62 7.76
N PRO A 138 3.61 -2.61 8.28
CA PRO A 138 4.99 -2.84 7.86
C PRO A 138 5.14 -3.00 6.34
N ALA A 139 6.19 -2.42 5.76
CA ALA A 139 6.50 -2.61 4.34
C ALA A 139 6.91 -4.07 4.04
N ASP A 140 7.50 -4.77 5.03
CA ASP A 140 7.77 -6.19 4.93
C ASP A 140 6.47 -6.99 5.06
N THR A 141 6.04 -7.58 3.96
CA THR A 141 4.85 -8.44 3.90
C THR A 141 5.15 -9.86 4.39
N SER A 142 6.43 -10.22 4.57
CA SER A 142 6.90 -11.58 4.84
C SER A 142 6.66 -12.01 6.29
N GLY A 143 6.70 -11.06 7.23
CA GLY A 143 6.51 -11.35 8.65
C GLY A 143 5.79 -10.23 9.38
N THR A 144 4.58 -10.52 9.88
CA THR A 144 4.11 -10.18 11.23
C THR A 144 2.75 -10.85 11.40
N MET A 145 2.66 -11.82 12.31
CA MET A 145 1.39 -12.19 12.93
C MET A 145 1.11 -11.15 14.03
N PRO A 146 -0.16 -10.77 14.23
CA PRO A 146 -0.83 -11.35 15.37
C PRO A 146 -2.25 -11.81 15.02
N VAL A 147 -2.39 -13.07 14.64
CA VAL A 147 -3.64 -13.78 14.89
C VAL A 147 -3.53 -14.29 16.33
N ALA A 148 -4.17 -13.58 17.26
CA ALA A 148 -4.56 -14.07 18.59
C ALA A 148 -3.45 -14.71 19.46
N ALA A 149 -2.48 -13.92 19.92
CA ALA A 149 -1.57 -14.32 21.01
C ALA A 149 -1.46 -13.26 22.13
N ALA A 150 -2.56 -12.52 22.39
CA ALA A 150 -2.64 -11.53 23.48
C ALA A 150 -3.58 -11.97 24.60
N ALA A 151 -3.72 -13.28 24.82
CA ALA A 151 -4.40 -13.85 25.97
C ALA A 151 -3.49 -14.88 26.66
N GLU A 152 -2.29 -14.44 27.07
CA GLU A 152 -1.59 -14.94 28.27
C GLU A 152 -0.36 -14.06 28.51
N ALA A 153 -0.47 -13.21 29.51
CA ALA A 153 0.57 -12.35 30.06
C ALA A 153 1.53 -13.17 30.96
N PRO A 154 2.44 -12.57 31.76
CA PRO A 154 3.36 -11.47 31.52
C PRO A 154 4.81 -11.76 32.02
N ALA A 155 5.71 -10.83 31.69
CA ALA A 155 6.81 -10.32 32.52
C ALA A 155 7.88 -11.29 33.05
N GLN A 156 9.13 -11.07 32.61
CA GLN A 156 10.21 -10.81 33.55
C GLN A 156 11.27 -9.87 32.94
N ARG A 157 11.41 -8.74 33.63
CA ARG A 157 12.35 -7.63 33.44
C ARG A 157 13.76 -8.08 33.87
N THR A 158 14.75 -7.98 32.98
CA THR A 158 15.89 -7.02 33.00
C THR A 158 17.01 -7.33 34.04
N PRO A 159 18.20 -6.67 33.97
CA PRO A 159 19.46 -7.24 33.52
C PRO A 159 20.48 -7.45 34.66
N GLU A 160 21.41 -8.40 34.48
CA GLU A 160 22.48 -8.68 35.43
C GLU A 160 23.62 -7.65 35.28
N ARG A 161 23.81 -6.78 36.28
CA ARG A 161 24.92 -5.82 36.39
C ARG A 161 25.69 -6.09 37.69
N THR A 162 26.92 -6.57 37.52
CA THR A 162 28.16 -6.38 38.29
C THR A 162 28.10 -6.20 39.83
N SER A 163 28.83 -7.07 40.53
CA SER A 163 29.16 -7.15 41.98
C SER A 163 29.75 -5.87 42.61
N PRO A 164 29.83 -5.75 43.97
CA PRO A 164 30.86 -6.43 44.78
C PRO A 164 30.44 -6.95 46.19
N GLN A 165 31.24 -7.88 46.68
CA GLN A 165 31.28 -8.58 47.99
C GLN A 165 31.54 -7.62 49.20
N PRO A 166 31.12 -7.91 50.47
CA PRO A 166 32.01 -8.57 51.45
C PRO A 166 31.35 -9.42 52.59
N GLY A 167 32.06 -10.48 52.99
CA GLY A 167 32.32 -10.73 54.42
C GLY A 167 31.53 -11.80 55.18
N ALA A 168 32.31 -12.74 55.74
CA ALA A 168 32.21 -13.28 57.10
C ALA A 168 31.37 -14.55 57.41
N ARG A 169 32.16 -15.63 57.61
CA ARG A 169 32.25 -16.49 58.83
C ARG A 169 31.15 -17.53 59.17
N ARG A 170 31.72 -18.71 59.51
CA ARG A 170 31.31 -19.72 60.53
C ARG A 170 30.24 -20.76 60.13
N GLY A 171 30.72 -21.97 59.80
CA GLY A 171 30.92 -23.01 60.83
C GLY A 171 29.91 -24.16 60.89
N ARG A 172 30.49 -25.36 60.98
CA ARG A 172 30.06 -26.57 61.73
C ARG A 172 29.12 -27.55 61.01
N GLY A 173 29.59 -28.81 60.94
CA GLY A 173 28.90 -30.00 60.47
C GLY A 173 29.93 -31.05 60.12
#